data_AF-A0A522I7T9-F1
#
_entry.id   AF-A0A522I7T9-F1
#
_cell.length_a   1.000
_cell.length_b   1.000
_cell.length_c   1.000
_cell.angle_alpha   90.00
_cell.angle_beta   90.00
_cell.angle_gamma   90.00
#
_symmetry.space_group_name_H-M   'P 1'
#
loop_
_entity.id
_entity.type
_entity.pdbx_description
1 polymer ?
#
loop_
_entity_poly.entity_id
_entity_poly.type
_entity_poly.pdbx_seq_one_letter_code
_entity_poly.pdbx_strand_id
1 'polypeptide(L)'
;MRTAPALLDLQRCFLDALYDAEETGPTEQLVDVGIEPAARLRIYRHNSELIHLEALRTTFPAVAALVGEAFFEHAAAHYRCMQPSRSGNLQAFGEHFPECLERLPNVQQFPYLGDVARLEWRRQ
;
A
#
# COMPACT_ATOMS: atom_id res chain seq x y z
N MET A 1 -33.18 -5.55 15.81
CA MET A 1 -32.31 -6.13 14.77
C MET A 1 -31.49 -5.00 14.19
N ARG A 2 -30.15 -5.03 14.27
CA ARG A 2 -29.31 -4.05 13.58
C ARG A 2 -29.51 -4.28 12.08
N THR A 3 -29.96 -3.28 11.34
CA THR A 3 -30.02 -3.37 9.88
C THR A 3 -28.58 -3.47 9.39
N ALA A 4 -28.21 -4.60 8.82
CA ALA A 4 -26.86 -4.76 8.28
C ALA A 4 -26.69 -3.77 7.12
N PRO A 5 -25.59 -2.99 7.07
CA PRO A 5 -25.29 -2.14 5.92
C PRO A 5 -25.19 -3.01 4.66
N ALA A 6 -25.42 -2.41 3.49
CA ALA A 6 -25.19 -3.13 2.24
C ALA A 6 -23.71 -3.54 2.17
N LEU A 7 -23.44 -4.71 1.57
CA LEU A 7 -22.08 -5.25 1.48
C LEU A 7 -21.09 -4.25 0.85
N LEU A 8 -21.54 -3.50 -0.16
CA LEU A 8 -20.72 -2.48 -0.83
C LEU A 8 -20.29 -1.36 0.14
N ASP A 9 -21.18 -0.89 1.00
CA ASP A 9 -20.89 0.17 1.97
C ASP A 9 -19.92 -0.33 3.03
N LEU A 10 -20.11 -1.57 3.47
CA LEU A 10 -19.19 -2.22 4.40
C LEU A 10 -17.78 -2.37 3.81
N GLN A 11 -17.68 -2.78 2.53
CA GLN A 11 -16.40 -2.93 1.84
C GLN A 11 -15.69 -1.60 1.62
N ARG A 12 -16.42 -0.53 1.28
CA ARG A 12 -15.87 0.82 1.14
C ARG A 12 -15.35 1.33 2.47
N CYS A 13 -16.18 1.29 3.51
CA CYS A 13 -15.80 1.70 4.86
C CYS A 13 -14.58 0.92 5.38
N PHE A 14 -14.50 -0.38 5.09
CA PHE A 14 -13.32 -1.18 5.43
C PHE A 14 -12.08 -0.71 4.66
N LEU A 15 -12.16 -0.54 3.33
CA LEU A 15 -11.03 -0.11 2.50
C LEU A 15 -10.55 1.29 2.86
N ASP A 16 -11.45 2.24 3.09
CA ASP A 16 -11.12 3.60 3.51
C ASP A 16 -10.30 3.56 4.81
N ALA A 17 -10.75 2.76 5.78
CA ALA A 17 -10.03 2.50 7.01
C ALA A 17 -8.77 1.61 6.88
N LEU A 18 -8.35 1.20 5.68
CA LEU A 18 -7.00 0.65 5.46
C LEU A 18 -6.02 1.70 4.95
N TYR A 19 -6.51 2.75 4.28
CA TYR A 19 -5.68 3.79 3.67
C TYR A 19 -5.67 5.10 4.46
N ASP A 20 -6.69 5.36 5.29
CA ASP A 20 -6.78 6.54 6.16
C ASP A 20 -6.86 6.13 7.64
N ALA A 21 -5.86 6.55 8.44
CA ALA A 21 -5.75 6.21 9.85
C ALA A 21 -6.82 6.87 10.73
N GLU A 22 -7.39 7.98 10.26
CA GLU A 22 -8.45 8.71 10.97
C GLU A 22 -9.81 8.05 10.76
N GLU A 23 -9.96 7.23 9.72
CA GLU A 23 -11.17 6.45 9.49
C GLU A 23 -11.29 5.29 10.49
N THR A 24 -12.39 5.30 11.24
CA THR A 24 -12.68 4.27 12.26
C THR A 24 -12.95 2.92 11.63
N GLY A 25 -13.52 2.89 10.42
CA GLY A 25 -13.92 1.67 9.74
C GLY A 25 -15.12 0.97 10.39
N PRO A 26 -15.49 -0.23 9.92
CA PRO A 26 -16.70 -0.93 10.33
C PRO A 26 -16.52 -1.73 11.64
N THR A 27 -16.04 -1.07 12.70
CA THR A 27 -15.73 -1.71 14.00
C THR A 27 -16.94 -2.38 14.62
N GLU A 28 -18.14 -1.83 14.40
CA GLU A 28 -19.41 -2.38 14.89
C GLU A 28 -19.80 -3.72 14.25
N GLN A 29 -19.27 -4.03 13.06
CA GLN A 29 -19.55 -5.22 12.28
C GLN A 29 -18.41 -6.25 12.36
N LEU A 30 -17.25 -5.86 12.88
CA LEU A 30 -16.14 -6.76 13.15
C LEU A 30 -16.42 -7.56 14.43
N VAL A 31 -16.28 -8.89 14.33
CA VAL A 31 -16.49 -9.80 15.46
C VAL A 31 -15.37 -9.60 16.49
N ASP A 32 -15.67 -9.63 17.78
CA ASP A 32 -14.63 -9.77 18.80
C ASP A 32 -14.26 -11.26 18.95
N VAL A 33 -12.98 -11.58 18.74
CA VAL A 33 -12.44 -12.94 18.90
C VAL A 33 -11.18 -12.89 19.79
N GLY A 34 -11.30 -12.22 20.94
CA GLY A 34 -10.20 -12.04 21.89
C GLY A 34 -9.25 -10.88 21.54
N ILE A 35 -9.61 -10.11 20.51
CA ILE A 35 -8.94 -8.87 20.12
C ILE A 35 -10.06 -7.88 19.78
N GLU A 36 -10.03 -6.73 20.44
CA GLU A 36 -10.99 -5.65 20.25
C GLU A 36 -11.08 -5.24 18.76
N PRO A 37 -12.28 -5.03 18.19
CA PRO A 37 -12.48 -4.74 16.78
C PRO A 37 -11.57 -3.67 16.15
N ALA A 38 -11.40 -2.52 16.80
CA ALA A 38 -10.53 -1.46 16.30
C ALA A 38 -9.05 -1.88 16.33
N ALA A 39 -8.62 -2.62 17.35
CA ALA A 39 -7.29 -3.22 17.40
C ALA A 39 -7.07 -4.24 16.26
N ARG A 40 -8.06 -5.08 15.95
CA ARG A 40 -7.99 -6.00 14.80
C ARG A 40 -7.82 -5.24 13.49
N LEU A 41 -8.57 -4.16 13.30
CA LEU A 41 -8.46 -3.34 12.11
C LEU A 41 -7.09 -2.68 11.99
N ARG A 42 -6.54 -2.14 13.09
CA ARG A 42 -5.17 -1.58 13.12
C ARG A 42 -4.11 -2.63 12.74
N ILE A 43 -4.22 -3.86 13.26
CA ILE A 43 -3.31 -4.96 12.91
C ILE A 43 -3.41 -5.29 11.42
N TYR A 44 -4.63 -5.43 10.89
CA TYR A 44 -4.82 -5.73 9.47
C TYR A 44 -4.29 -4.62 8.56
N ARG A 45 -4.57 -3.36 8.92
CA ARG A 45 -4.03 -2.17 8.25
C ARG A 45 -2.51 -2.26 8.19
N HIS A 46 -1.85 -2.42 9.35
CA HIS A 46 -0.39 -2.50 9.43
C HIS A 46 0.18 -3.64 8.58
N ASN A 47 -0.41 -4.83 8.66
CA ASN A 47 -0.01 -5.97 7.83
C ASN A 47 -0.15 -5.67 6.34
N SER A 48 -1.22 -4.98 5.94
CA SER A 48 -1.41 -4.54 4.55
C SER A 48 -0.31 -3.58 4.10
N GLU A 49 0.14 -2.65 4.95
CA GLU A 49 1.26 -1.74 4.62
C GLU A 49 2.55 -2.53 4.37
N LEU A 50 2.86 -3.50 5.24
CA LEU A 50 4.03 -4.36 5.12
C LEU A 50 3.98 -5.23 3.86
N ILE A 51 2.82 -5.81 3.55
CA ILE A 51 2.61 -6.62 2.34
C ILE A 51 2.85 -5.78 1.08
N HIS A 52 2.32 -4.55 1.02
CA HIS A 52 2.52 -3.65 -0.11
C HIS A 52 3.99 -3.22 -0.24
N LEU A 53 4.66 -2.90 0.86
CA LEU A 53 6.09 -2.60 0.87
C LEU A 53 6.90 -3.77 0.32
N GLU A 54 6.65 -4.99 0.81
CA GLU A 54 7.40 -6.18 0.41
C GLU A 54 7.12 -6.59 -1.04
N ALA A 55 5.89 -6.40 -1.52
CA ALA A 55 5.54 -6.59 -2.93
C ALA A 55 6.36 -5.65 -3.84
N LEU A 56 6.46 -4.37 -3.48
CA LEU A 56 7.30 -3.42 -4.21
C LEU A 56 8.78 -3.79 -4.11
N ARG A 57 9.28 -4.17 -2.92
CA ARG A 57 10.67 -4.56 -2.73
C ARG A 57 11.06 -5.79 -3.56
N THR A 58 10.17 -6.78 -3.62
CA THR A 58 10.33 -7.97 -4.47
C THR A 58 10.36 -7.61 -5.96
N THR A 59 9.56 -6.63 -6.36
CA THR A 59 9.43 -6.20 -7.75
C THR A 59 10.56 -5.28 -8.21
N PHE A 60 11.07 -4.43 -7.32
CA PHE A 60 12.05 -3.37 -7.62
C PHE A 60 13.35 -3.48 -6.78
N PRO A 61 14.03 -4.65 -6.76
CA PRO A 61 15.21 -4.85 -5.91
C PRO A 61 16.41 -3.96 -6.30
N ALA A 62 16.61 -3.65 -7.58
CA ALA A 62 17.68 -2.76 -8.01
C ALA A 62 17.39 -1.32 -7.61
N VAL A 63 16.14 -0.85 -7.74
CA VAL A 63 15.74 0.46 -7.20
C VAL A 63 16.02 0.54 -5.71
N ALA A 64 15.62 -0.46 -4.93
CA ALA A 64 15.87 -0.51 -3.49
C ALA A 64 17.37 -0.45 -3.15
N ALA A 65 18.21 -1.16 -3.90
CA ALA A 65 19.66 -1.12 -3.74
C ALA A 65 20.28 0.23 -4.08
N LEU A 66 19.76 0.94 -5.09
CA LEU A 66 20.27 2.24 -5.54
C LEU A 66 19.95 3.37 -4.58
N VAL A 67 18.72 3.41 -4.06
CA VAL A 67 18.25 4.51 -3.20
C VAL A 67 18.45 4.25 -1.71
N GLY A 68 18.71 2.99 -1.35
CA GLY A 68 18.79 2.54 0.04
C GLY A 68 17.43 2.30 0.69
N GLU A 69 17.42 1.50 1.75
CA GLU A 69 16.21 0.99 2.40
C GLU A 69 15.28 2.09 2.89
N ALA A 70 15.80 3.07 3.64
CA ALA A 70 15.00 4.15 4.22
C ALA A 70 14.28 5.00 3.16
N PHE A 71 14.95 5.30 2.04
CA PHE A 71 14.31 6.05 0.95
C PHE A 71 13.28 5.19 0.23
N PHE A 72 13.60 3.92 -0.02
CA PHE A 72 12.67 3.00 -0.67
C PHE A 72 11.37 2.83 0.13
N GLU A 73 11.48 2.67 1.45
CA GLU A 73 10.32 2.56 2.35
C GLU A 73 9.46 3.82 2.31
N HIS A 74 10.09 5.00 2.32
CA HIS A 74 9.38 6.27 2.16
C HIS A 74 8.67 6.36 0.80
N ALA A 75 9.34 5.99 -0.28
CA ALA A 75 8.79 5.99 -1.63
C ALA A 75 7.60 5.01 -1.77
N ALA A 76 7.72 3.82 -1.19
CA ALA A 76 6.68 2.80 -1.16
C ALA A 76 5.44 3.26 -0.36
N ALA A 77 5.66 3.86 0.82
CA ALA A 77 4.58 4.43 1.61
C ALA A 77 3.86 5.56 0.86
N HIS A 78 4.62 6.47 0.24
CA HIS A 78 4.07 7.54 -0.59
C HIS A 78 3.27 6.98 -1.78
N TYR A 79 3.83 5.99 -2.49
CA TYR A 79 3.15 5.32 -3.60
C TYR A 79 1.82 4.69 -3.16
N ARG A 80 1.80 3.96 -2.04
CA ARG A 80 0.59 3.34 -1.51
C ARG A 80 -0.52 4.36 -1.24
N CYS A 81 -0.18 5.55 -0.73
CA CYS A 81 -1.15 6.62 -0.50
C CYS A 81 -1.67 7.22 -1.82
N MET A 82 -0.80 7.40 -2.81
CA MET A 82 -1.16 8.03 -4.10
C MET A 82 -1.83 7.08 -5.09
N GLN A 83 -1.53 5.78 -5.00
CA GLN A 83 -2.04 4.71 -5.86
C GLN A 83 -2.52 3.53 -4.99
N PRO A 84 -3.65 3.66 -4.28
CA PRO A 84 -4.21 2.57 -3.49
C PRO A 84 -4.44 1.31 -4.34
N SER A 85 -4.13 0.14 -3.80
CA SER A 85 -4.42 -1.12 -4.49
C SER A 85 -5.93 -1.29 -4.67
N ARG A 86 -6.33 -1.58 -5.91
CA ARG A 86 -7.73 -1.81 -6.31
C ARG A 86 -8.05 -3.29 -6.53
N SER A 87 -7.09 -4.18 -6.24
CA SER A 87 -7.18 -5.61 -6.50
C SER A 87 -6.45 -6.39 -5.41
N GLY A 88 -6.91 -7.60 -5.12
CA GLY A 88 -6.18 -8.55 -4.28
C GLY A 88 -4.94 -9.15 -4.97
N ASN A 89 -4.77 -8.92 -6.28
CA ASN A 89 -3.59 -9.36 -7.01
C ASN A 89 -2.44 -8.36 -6.84
N LEU A 90 -1.46 -8.70 -6.01
CA LEU A 90 -0.26 -7.89 -5.77
C LEU A 90 0.68 -7.80 -6.98
N GLN A 91 0.57 -8.69 -7.98
CA GLN A 91 1.38 -8.60 -9.20
C GLN A 91 1.09 -7.34 -10.01
N ALA A 92 -0.09 -6.74 -9.85
CA ALA A 92 -0.43 -5.46 -10.46
C ALA A 92 0.00 -4.26 -9.58
N PHE A 93 0.38 -4.52 -8.33
CA PHE A 93 0.75 -3.46 -7.39
C PHE A 93 2.20 -3.02 -7.59
N GLY A 94 2.36 -1.97 -8.38
CA GLY A 94 3.68 -1.43 -8.74
C GLY A 94 3.72 -0.82 -10.13
N GLU A 95 2.68 -1.02 -10.95
CA GLU A 95 2.61 -0.55 -12.33
C GLU A 95 2.99 0.92 -12.51
N HIS A 96 2.56 1.78 -11.58
CA HIS A 96 2.77 3.24 -11.63
C HIS A 96 3.91 3.70 -10.69
N PHE A 97 4.65 2.75 -10.11
CA PHE A 97 5.76 3.06 -9.20
C PHE A 97 6.90 3.82 -9.90
N PRO A 98 7.28 3.51 -11.15
CA PRO A 98 8.31 4.28 -11.87
C PRO A 98 7.95 5.77 -12.00
N GLU A 99 6.73 6.10 -12.38
CA GLU A 99 6.25 7.48 -12.50
C GLU A 99 6.14 8.17 -11.13
N CYS A 100 5.87 7.40 -10.06
CA CYS A 100 5.89 7.92 -8.71
C CYS A 100 7.31 8.32 -8.28
N LEU A 101 8.31 7.49 -8.57
CA LEU A 101 9.71 7.76 -8.23
C LEU A 101 10.20 9.06 -8.90
N GLU A 102 9.83 9.30 -10.16
CA GLU A 102 10.20 10.51 -10.91
C GLU A 102 9.64 11.81 -10.33
N ARG A 103 8.57 11.72 -9.54
CA ARG A 103 7.90 12.88 -8.91
C ARG A 103 8.40 13.14 -7.49
N LEU A 104 9.18 12.23 -6.90
CA LEU A 104 9.69 12.41 -5.55
C LEU A 104 10.78 13.49 -5.49
N PRO A 105 10.84 14.29 -4.41
CA PRO A 105 11.95 15.22 -4.22
C PRO A 105 13.27 14.46 -4.07
N ASN A 106 14.38 15.11 -4.41
CA ASN A 106 15.76 14.62 -4.21
C ASN A 106 16.17 13.37 -5.02
N VAL A 107 15.41 12.96 -6.04
CA VAL A 107 15.82 11.92 -7.01
C VAL A 107 16.70 12.47 -8.14
N GLN A 108 17.01 13.76 -8.16
CA GLN A 108 17.83 14.41 -9.21
C GLN A 108 19.26 13.81 -9.32
N GLN A 109 19.75 13.21 -8.23
CA GLN A 109 21.03 12.48 -8.22
C GLN A 109 20.96 11.12 -8.94
N PHE A 110 19.76 10.62 -9.22
CA PHE A 110 19.49 9.37 -9.93
C PHE A 110 18.55 9.62 -11.13
N PRO A 111 18.98 10.36 -12.17
CA PRO A 111 18.12 10.70 -13.30
C PRO A 111 17.61 9.48 -14.08
N TYR A 112 18.27 8.32 -13.93
CA TYR A 112 17.93 7.04 -14.56
C TYR A 112 17.03 6.15 -13.69
N LEU A 113 16.64 6.57 -12.48
CA LEU A 113 15.93 5.72 -11.53
C LEU A 113 14.57 5.22 -12.05
N GLY A 114 13.82 6.11 -12.70
CA GLY A 114 12.54 5.76 -13.33
C GLY A 114 12.71 4.72 -14.45
N ASP A 115 13.78 4.82 -15.24
CA ASP A 115 14.08 3.84 -16.30
C ASP A 115 14.47 2.48 -15.73
N VAL A 116 15.24 2.45 -14.65
CA VAL A 116 15.56 1.20 -13.94
C VAL A 116 14.29 0.54 -13.42
N ALA A 117 13.41 1.31 -12.76
CA ALA A 117 12.14 0.81 -12.27
C ALA A 117 11.26 0.26 -13.40
N ARG A 118 11.16 0.97 -14.54
CA ARG A 118 10.44 0.48 -15.73
C ARG A 118 11.01 -0.84 -16.26
N LEU A 119 12.34 -0.98 -16.27
CA LEU A 119 13.00 -2.21 -16.71
C LEU A 119 12.65 -3.39 -15.79
N GLU A 120 12.73 -3.19 -14.47
CA GLU A 120 12.37 -4.23 -13.48
C GLU A 120 10.91 -4.65 -13.63
N TRP A 121 9.99 -3.68 -13.76
CA TRP A 121 8.57 -3.95 -13.99
C TRP A 121 8.28 -4.76 -15.27
N ARG A 122 9.10 -4.60 -16.32
CA ARG A 122 8.93 -5.35 -17.57
C ARG A 122 9.53 -6.76 -17.55
N ARG A 123 10.31 -7.10 -16.51
CA ARG A 123 11.00 -8.38 -16.37
C ARG A 123 10.28 -9.39 -15.47
N GLN A 124 9.30 -8.94 -14.71
CA GLN A 124 8.49 -9.77 -13.81
C GLN A 124 7.55 -10.74 -14.57
#